data_AF-A0A1X0WZD8-F1
#
_entry.id   AF-A0A1X0WZD8-F1
#
_cell.length_a   1.000
_cell.length_b   1.000
_cell.length_c   1.000
_cell.angle_alpha   90.00
_cell.angle_beta   90.00
_cell.angle_gamma   90.00
#
_symmetry.space_group_name_H-M   'P 1'
#
loop_
_entity.id
_entity.type
_entity.pdbx_description
1 polymer ?
#
loop_
_entity_poly.entity_id
_entity_poly.type
_entity_poly.pdbx_seq_one_letter_code
_entity_poly.pdbx_strand_id
1 'polypeptide(L)' 'MSLADILEELEAAKDPEKAGPMEAYMRHQFPFLGIAGPERNALYKSIFQKRKKQR' A
#
# COMPACT_ATOMS: atom_id res chain seq x y z
N MET A 1 -7.34 0.14 16.12
CA MET A 1 -6.48 0.48 14.97
C MET A 1 -6.75 1.94 14.66
N SER A 2 -5.73 2.78 14.59
CA SER A 2 -5.89 4.09 13.99
C SER A 2 -5.64 3.95 12.49
N LEU A 3 -6.24 4.83 11.68
CA LEU A 3 -5.99 4.87 10.24
C LEU A 3 -4.49 5.14 9.95
N ALA A 4 -3.80 5.81 10.87
CA ALA A 4 -2.42 6.22 10.73
C ALA A 4 -1.45 5.02 10.65
N ASP A 5 -1.64 3.98 11.47
CA ASP A 5 -0.77 2.79 11.45
C ASP A 5 -0.74 2.11 10.08
N ILE A 6 -1.91 2.02 9.42
CA ILE A 6 -2.06 1.38 8.11
C ILE A 6 -1.44 2.26 7.01
N LEU A 7 -1.61 3.58 7.14
CA LEU A 7 -1.02 4.54 6.21
C LEU A 7 0.51 4.47 6.26
N GLU A 8 1.12 4.47 7.46
CA GLU A 8 2.59 4.39 7.59
C GLU A 8 3.18 3.12 6.95
N GLU A 9 2.55 1.95 7.15
CA GLU A 9 3.02 0.71 6.53
C GLU A 9 2.84 0.71 5.00
N LEU A 10 1.78 1.33 4.48
CA LEU A 10 1.58 1.50 3.04
C LEU A 10 2.57 2.51 2.44
N GLU A 11 2.86 3.60 3.15
CA GLU A 11 3.81 4.62 2.71
C GLU A 11 5.24 4.08 2.70
N ALA A 12 5.61 3.26 3.69
CA ALA A 12 6.90 2.57 3.73
C ALA A 12 7.07 1.56 2.58
N ALA A 13 5.97 1.03 2.05
CA ALA A 13 5.96 0.10 0.91
C ALA A 13 5.80 0.80 -0.45
N LYS A 14 5.85 2.13 -0.51
CA LYS A 14 5.72 2.92 -1.74
C LYS A 14 6.84 2.57 -2.73
N ASP A 15 6.45 2.33 -3.98
CA ASP A 15 7.35 2.04 -5.10
C ASP A 15 7.19 3.12 -6.17
N PRO A 16 8.03 4.17 -6.17
CA PRO A 16 7.89 5.29 -7.11
C PRO A 16 8.11 4.88 -8.57
N GLU A 17 8.84 3.79 -8.84
CA GLU A 17 9.08 3.31 -10.19
C GLU A 17 7.82 2.72 -10.81
N LYS A 18 7.02 2.00 -10.01
CA LYS A 18 5.71 1.49 -10.42
C LYS A 18 4.59 2.53 -10.36
N ALA A 19 4.76 3.59 -9.57
CA ALA A 19 3.78 4.66 -9.46
C ALA A 19 3.58 5.40 -10.78
N GLY A 20 4.66 5.80 -11.47
CA GLY A 20 4.62 6.53 -12.73
C GLY A 20 3.70 5.91 -13.80
N PRO A 21 3.86 4.63 -14.18
CA PRO A 21 2.99 3.99 -15.17
C PRO A 21 1.54 3.81 -14.68
N MET A 22 1.30 3.62 -13.38
CA MET A 22 -0.06 3.55 -12.82
C MET A 22 -0.78 4.89 -12.86
N GLU A 23 -0.08 5.98 -12.55
CA GLU A 23 -0.62 7.33 -12.67
C GLU A 23 -0.92 7.65 -14.14
N ALA A 24 0.00 7.35 -15.05
CA ALA A 24 -0.21 7.53 -16.48
C ALA A 24 -1.44 6.76 -16.99
N TYR A 25 -1.64 5.52 -16.53
CA TYR A 25 -2.84 4.73 -16.83
C TYR A 25 -4.13 5.42 -16.33
N MET A 26 -4.08 6.04 -15.15
CA MET A 26 -5.19 6.81 -14.56
C MET A 26 -5.25 8.27 -15.05
N ARG A 27 -4.45 8.65 -16.05
CA ARG A 27 -4.33 10.02 -16.60
C ARG A 27 -3.92 11.05 -15.56
N HIS A 28 -3.07 10.67 -14.60
CA HIS A 28 -2.58 11.50 -13.50
C HIS A 28 -3.70 12.11 -12.65
N GLN A 29 -4.89 11.49 -12.62
CA GLN A 29 -6.02 11.99 -11.82
C GLN A 29 -5.86 11.69 -10.32
N PHE A 30 -5.04 10.70 -9.99
CA PHE A 30 -4.80 10.29 -8.62
C PHE A 30 -3.31 10.01 -8.41
N PRO A 31 -2.75 10.41 -7.25
CA PRO A 31 -1.41 9.99 -6.88
C PRO A 31 -1.43 8.49 -6.55
N PHE A 32 -0.48 7.74 -7.10
CA PHE A 32 -0.33 6.31 -6.80
C PHE A 32 0.91 6.06 -5.96
N LEU A 33 0.79 5.13 -5.02
CA LEU A 33 1.94 4.63 -4.24
C LEU A 33 2.77 3.61 -5.03
N GLY A 34 2.33 3.20 -6.23
CA GLY A 34 3.00 2.19 -7.04
C GLY A 34 2.92 0.76 -6.49
N ILE A 35 2.03 0.52 -5.52
CA ILE A 35 1.84 -0.82 -4.96
C ILE A 35 0.87 -1.60 -5.83
N ALA A 36 1.34 -2.66 -6.48
CA ALA A 36 0.48 -3.51 -7.30
C ALA A 36 -0.60 -4.20 -6.44
N GLY A 37 -1.74 -4.53 -7.03
CA GLY A 37 -2.83 -5.28 -6.37
C GLY A 37 -2.37 -6.50 -5.56
N PRO A 38 -1.50 -7.39 -6.08
CA PRO A 38 -0.98 -8.53 -5.32
C PRO A 38 -0.08 -8.12 -4.15
N GLU A 39 0.79 -7.13 -4.33
CA GLU A 39 1.70 -6.63 -3.27
C GLU A 39 0.91 -6.01 -2.13
N ARG A 40 -0.11 -5.21 -2.46
CA ARG A 40 -1.01 -4.60 -1.48
C ARG A 40 -1.77 -5.66 -0.67
N ASN A 41 -2.28 -6.69 -1.34
CA ASN A 41 -3.01 -7.78 -0.66
C ASN A 41 -2.09 -8.58 0.28
N ALA A 42 -0.83 -8.82 -0.12
CA ALA A 42 0.16 -9.46 0.74
C ALA A 42 0.47 -8.58 1.97
N LEU A 43 0.63 -7.27 1.77
CA LEU A 43 0.85 -6.31 2.85
C LEU A 43 -0.31 -6.31 3.84
N TYR A 44 -1.55 -6.19 3.38
CA TYR A 44 -2.74 -6.26 4.22
C TYR A 44 -2.80 -7.56 5.02
N LYS A 45 -2.51 -8.70 4.38
CA LYS A 45 -2.50 -10.00 5.07
C LYS A 45 -1.44 -10.04 6.16
N SER A 46 -0.26 -9.47 5.92
CA SER A 46 0.82 -9.36 6.91
C SER A 46 0.44 -8.46 8.09
N ILE A 47 -0.14 -7.28 7.82
CA ILE A 47 -0.61 -6.32 8.83
C ILE A 47 -1.66 -6.98 9.75
N PHE A 48 -2.66 -7.66 9.15
CA PHE A 48 -3.69 -8.37 9.90
C PHE A 48 -3.13 -9.58 10.69
N GLN A 49 -2.17 -10.32 10.14
CA GLN A 49 -1.52 -11.45 10.83
C GLN A 49 -0.65 -11.00 12.01
N LYS A 50 0.17 -9.97 11.84
CA LYS A 50 0.98 -9.35 12.92
C LYS A 50 0.09 -8.96 14.09
N ARG A 51 -1.06 -8.35 13.82
CA ARG A 51 -2.03 -7.95 14.86
C ARG A 51 -2.76 -9.13 15.49
N LYS A 52 -3.03 -10.22 14.75
CA LYS A 52 -3.64 -11.44 15.32
C LYS A 52 -2.73 -12.12 16.35
N LYS A 53 -1.41 -11.96 16.21
CA LYS A 53 -0.39 -12.42 17.16
C LYS A 53 -0.21 -11.47 18.37
N GLN A 54 -0.82 -10.29 18.31
CA GLN A 54 -0.73 -9.25 19.34
C GLN A 54 -1.99 -9.18 20.25
N ARG A 55 -2.92 -10.13 20.10
CA ARG A 55 -4.10 -10.29 20.99
C ARG A 55 -3.99 -11.53 21.86
#